data_AF-A0A1H5B2G7-F1
#
_entry.id   AF-A0A1H5B2G7-F1
#
_cell.length_a   1.000
_cell.length_b   1.000
_cell.length_c   1.000
_cell.angle_alpha   90.00
_cell.angle_beta   90.00
_cell.angle_gamma   90.00
#
_symmetry.space_group_name_H-M   'P 1'
#
loop_
_entity.id
_entity.type
_entity.pdbx_description
1 polymer ?
#
loop_
_entity_poly.entity_id
_entity_poly.type
_entity_poly.pdbx_seq_one_letter_code
_entity_poly.pdbx_strand_id
1 'polypeptide(L)'
;MTHPRTSPATPDADTESHPPTEGDPPTDAHSPNEGHPPTENPLPTERQADGEAGAADAERHHTAAEPQADAKAQTDAEAHPNAETDADARARSDTMAQADATHPADPEDDKPLALTPPTELRAHLAARLHSAARAWLHRALDEAAANPGTHGPISVWELRIAEAGRRCGPDHADAARVLILHAARADTDALSRVYFQGTGAERRAVLQALPHLVPGPQALPLVEDALRTNDTRLLAAAVGPYAARHLDSHQWRHAVLKCLFTGVHVETVAELDRRAHRDTELARMLGDYAAERTAAGRPVPEDLYRVLTLTDPPATPPAPAAQRGTRGTDGKES
;
A
#
# COMPACT_ATOMS: atom_id res chain seq x y z
N MET A 1 74.03 18.02 -11.45
CA MET A 1 73.64 19.44 -11.32
C MET A 1 72.28 19.60 -11.99
N THR A 2 71.22 19.44 -11.21
CA THR A 2 70.36 20.52 -10.66
C THR A 2 69.22 20.89 -11.63
N HIS A 3 67.99 20.53 -11.24
CA HIS A 3 66.68 20.98 -11.75
C HIS A 3 66.53 22.53 -11.65
N PRO A 4 65.42 23.24 -12.02
CA PRO A 4 64.03 22.78 -12.25
C PRO A 4 63.14 23.58 -13.24
N ARG A 5 61.86 23.15 -13.27
CA ARG A 5 60.64 23.85 -13.73
C ARG A 5 60.49 25.25 -13.12
N THR A 6 59.82 26.16 -13.84
CA THR A 6 59.35 27.45 -13.31
C THR A 6 57.86 27.64 -13.66
N SER A 7 57.07 27.91 -12.63
CA SER A 7 55.69 28.41 -12.69
C SER A 7 55.68 29.95 -12.61
N PRO A 8 54.54 30.63 -12.82
CA PRO A 8 54.47 31.95 -13.44
C PRO A 8 54.49 33.12 -12.46
N ALA A 9 54.78 34.32 -13.01
CA ALA A 9 54.68 35.61 -12.34
C ALA A 9 53.45 36.38 -12.84
N THR A 10 52.66 36.89 -11.90
CA THR A 10 51.67 37.96 -12.06
C THR A 10 52.38 39.32 -12.14
N PRO A 11 51.72 40.35 -12.69
CA PRO A 11 51.58 41.58 -11.89
C PRO A 11 50.18 42.21 -11.93
N ASP A 12 49.85 42.85 -10.80
CA ASP A 12 48.82 43.88 -10.56
C ASP A 12 49.00 45.11 -11.51
N ALA A 13 48.12 46.10 -11.70
CA ALA A 13 47.03 46.66 -10.91
C ALA A 13 46.15 47.62 -11.78
N ASP A 14 44.95 47.91 -11.26
CA ASP A 14 44.20 49.19 -11.28
C ASP A 14 43.61 49.81 -12.57
N THR A 15 42.27 49.87 -12.62
CA THR A 15 41.50 51.14 -12.56
C THR A 15 39.99 50.87 -12.39
N GLU A 16 39.43 51.36 -11.28
CA GLU A 16 38.01 51.50 -10.98
C GLU A 16 37.29 52.49 -11.93
N SER A 17 36.00 52.26 -12.23
CA SER A 17 34.90 53.21 -11.91
C SER A 17 33.53 52.76 -12.43
N HIS A 18 32.54 53.02 -11.59
CA HIS A 18 31.15 52.54 -11.49
C HIS A 18 30.12 53.13 -12.52
N PRO A 19 28.85 52.64 -12.53
CA PRO A 19 27.85 52.77 -13.62
C PRO A 19 26.83 53.92 -13.38
N PRO A 20 25.75 54.01 -14.19
CA PRO A 20 24.51 54.61 -13.73
C PRO A 20 23.26 53.72 -13.86
N THR A 21 22.26 54.15 -13.12
CA THR A 21 21.06 53.46 -12.59
C THR A 21 19.78 54.10 -13.14
N GLU A 22 18.70 53.28 -13.21
CA GLU A 22 17.25 53.60 -13.14
C GLU A 22 16.50 54.38 -14.23
N GLY A 23 15.27 53.90 -14.52
CA GLY A 23 14.17 54.70 -15.05
C GLY A 23 13.02 53.89 -15.67
N ASP A 24 11.87 53.85 -14.98
CA ASP A 24 10.52 53.44 -15.45
C ASP A 24 9.53 54.41 -14.74
N PRO A 25 8.26 54.69 -15.18
CA PRO A 25 7.52 54.51 -16.45
C PRO A 25 6.90 55.86 -16.96
N PRO A 26 5.92 55.89 -17.92
CA PRO A 26 4.51 56.11 -17.52
C PRO A 26 3.40 55.55 -18.46
N THR A 27 2.15 55.73 -18.00
CA THR A 27 0.82 55.30 -18.46
C THR A 27 0.15 56.15 -19.58
N ASP A 28 -0.75 55.49 -20.33
CA ASP A 28 -2.05 55.94 -20.93
C ASP A 28 -2.20 56.76 -22.24
N ALA A 29 -2.92 56.14 -23.21
CA ALA A 29 -4.25 56.52 -23.79
C ALA A 29 -4.39 56.69 -25.34
N HIS A 30 -5.37 55.92 -25.89
CA HIS A 30 -6.40 56.26 -26.93
C HIS A 30 -5.94 56.49 -28.40
N SER A 31 -6.57 56.00 -29.49
CA SER A 31 -7.95 55.64 -29.90
C SER A 31 -7.90 54.87 -31.28
N PRO A 32 -8.98 54.70 -32.08
CA PRO A 32 -10.14 53.82 -31.90
C PRO A 32 -10.35 52.86 -33.11
N ASN A 33 -11.19 51.82 -32.97
CA ASN A 33 -11.95 51.31 -34.11
C ASN A 33 -13.35 50.87 -33.67
N GLU A 34 -14.35 51.56 -34.23
CA GLU A 34 -15.79 51.26 -34.23
C GLU A 34 -16.02 49.92 -34.96
N GLY A 35 -17.02 49.08 -34.76
CA GLY A 35 -18.30 49.13 -34.06
C GLY A 35 -19.22 48.16 -34.80
N HIS A 36 -19.85 47.20 -34.11
CA HIS A 36 -21.21 46.68 -34.35
C HIS A 36 -21.59 45.64 -33.27
N PRO A 37 -22.89 45.51 -32.93
CA PRO A 37 -23.35 45.43 -31.54
C PRO A 37 -23.62 44.01 -31.01
N PRO A 38 -23.76 43.84 -29.68
CA PRO A 38 -24.25 42.61 -29.07
C PRO A 38 -25.78 42.57 -29.06
N THR A 39 -26.35 41.41 -29.38
CA THR A 39 -27.77 41.12 -29.24
C THR A 39 -28.08 40.74 -27.79
N GLU A 40 -28.84 41.58 -27.10
CA GLU A 40 -29.44 41.28 -25.80
C GLU A 40 -30.86 40.68 -25.93
N ASN A 41 -31.07 39.59 -25.17
CA ASN A 41 -32.27 39.18 -24.42
C ASN A 41 -33.56 38.70 -25.15
N PRO A 42 -34.49 37.96 -24.48
CA PRO A 42 -34.62 37.73 -23.02
C PRO A 42 -34.95 36.29 -22.53
N LEU A 43 -34.81 36.10 -21.20
CA LEU A 43 -35.56 35.14 -20.37
C LEU A 43 -37.09 35.36 -20.46
N PRO A 44 -37.93 34.34 -20.24
CA PRO A 44 -39.28 34.53 -19.73
C PRO A 44 -39.41 34.12 -18.26
N THR A 45 -40.04 35.05 -17.55
CA THR A 45 -40.43 35.10 -16.13
C THR A 45 -41.49 34.08 -15.73
N GLU A 46 -41.47 33.70 -14.45
CA GLU A 46 -42.56 33.07 -13.71
C GLU A 46 -43.92 33.78 -13.87
N ARG A 47 -45.01 33.02 -13.84
CA ARG A 47 -46.27 33.43 -13.21
C ARG A 47 -46.96 32.26 -12.51
N GLN A 48 -47.09 32.41 -11.20
CA GLN A 48 -48.11 31.79 -10.33
C GLN A 48 -49.52 32.32 -10.61
N ALA A 49 -50.49 31.69 -9.92
CA ALA A 49 -51.90 32.02 -9.66
C ALA A 49 -52.90 31.22 -10.53
N ASP A 50 -53.99 30.62 -10.03
CA ASP A 50 -54.62 30.57 -8.71
C ASP A 50 -55.74 29.50 -8.73
N GLY A 51 -56.08 28.95 -7.56
CA GLY A 51 -57.42 28.47 -7.16
C GLY A 51 -57.94 27.18 -7.80
N GLU A 52 -58.86 26.40 -7.22
CA GLU A 52 -59.54 26.40 -5.93
C GLU A 52 -60.41 25.11 -5.92
N ALA A 53 -60.62 24.54 -4.73
CA ALA A 53 -61.79 23.75 -4.29
C ALA A 53 -62.31 22.53 -5.09
N GLY A 54 -62.51 21.40 -4.38
CA GLY A 54 -63.43 20.35 -4.82
C GLY A 54 -63.37 19.08 -3.98
N ALA A 55 -64.27 18.98 -3.00
CA ALA A 55 -64.40 17.88 -2.05
C ALA A 55 -65.16 16.65 -2.60
N ALA A 56 -64.97 15.54 -1.88
CA ALA A 56 -65.94 14.49 -1.54
C ALA A 56 -66.20 13.28 -2.47
N ASP A 57 -66.13 12.13 -1.80
CA ASP A 57 -66.95 10.91 -1.91
C ASP A 57 -67.03 10.12 -3.22
N ALA A 58 -66.63 8.84 -3.17
CA ALA A 58 -67.58 7.75 -2.91
C ALA A 58 -66.90 6.37 -3.03
N GLU A 59 -66.94 5.60 -1.95
CA GLU A 59 -66.87 4.14 -1.99
C GLU A 59 -68.05 3.58 -2.80
N ARG A 60 -67.79 2.52 -3.59
CA ARG A 60 -68.78 1.47 -3.86
C ARG A 60 -68.12 0.18 -4.35
N HIS A 61 -68.34 -0.89 -3.58
CA HIS A 61 -67.96 -2.29 -3.79
C HIS A 61 -68.73 -2.99 -4.93
N HIS A 62 -68.12 -4.09 -5.43
CA HIS A 62 -68.69 -5.35 -6.03
C HIS A 62 -67.98 -5.68 -7.37
N THR A 63 -67.67 -6.91 -7.80
CA THR A 63 -67.72 -8.30 -7.30
C THR A 63 -67.08 -9.18 -8.41
N ALA A 64 -66.37 -10.25 -8.01
CA ALA A 64 -66.06 -11.54 -8.67
C ALA A 64 -65.95 -11.71 -10.22
N ALA A 65 -64.88 -12.39 -10.67
CA ALA A 65 -64.88 -13.81 -11.12
C ALA A 65 -63.72 -14.14 -12.09
N GLU A 66 -63.10 -15.32 -11.91
CA GLU A 66 -62.04 -15.95 -12.73
C GLU A 66 -62.52 -16.39 -14.14
N PRO A 67 -61.61 -16.92 -15.00
CA PRO A 67 -61.58 -18.39 -15.15
C PRO A 67 -60.20 -19.07 -15.37
N GLN A 68 -60.21 -20.38 -15.11
CA GLN A 68 -59.18 -21.44 -15.18
C GLN A 68 -58.81 -21.93 -16.61
N ALA A 69 -57.69 -22.68 -16.73
CA ALA A 69 -57.64 -23.98 -17.45
C ALA A 69 -56.34 -24.81 -17.19
N ASP A 70 -56.55 -26.10 -16.89
CA ASP A 70 -55.66 -27.28 -16.71
C ASP A 70 -54.97 -27.76 -18.04
N ALA A 71 -54.09 -28.79 -18.19
CA ALA A 71 -53.62 -29.93 -17.38
C ALA A 71 -52.35 -30.62 -17.98
N LYS A 72 -51.45 -31.08 -17.09
CA LYS A 72 -50.86 -32.45 -16.87
C LYS A 72 -50.33 -33.36 -18.02
N ALA A 73 -49.09 -33.87 -17.84
CA ALA A 73 -48.71 -35.29 -17.95
C ALA A 73 -47.36 -35.60 -17.26
N GLN A 74 -47.22 -36.83 -16.76
CA GLN A 74 -46.28 -37.34 -15.74
C GLN A 74 -45.40 -38.47 -16.29
N THR A 75 -44.18 -38.69 -15.75
CA THR A 75 -43.59 -40.03 -15.52
C THR A 75 -42.56 -39.98 -14.37
N ASP A 76 -42.48 -41.07 -13.61
CA ASP A 76 -41.79 -41.23 -12.32
C ASP A 76 -40.42 -41.95 -12.42
N ALA A 77 -39.66 -41.83 -11.31
CA ALA A 77 -38.67 -42.76 -10.71
C ALA A 77 -37.18 -42.69 -11.11
N GLU A 78 -36.30 -42.27 -10.20
CA GLU A 78 -35.49 -43.14 -9.31
C GLU A 78 -34.51 -42.34 -8.41
N ALA A 79 -34.15 -42.94 -7.27
CA ALA A 79 -33.43 -42.36 -6.14
C ALA A 79 -31.91 -42.63 -6.17
N HIS A 80 -31.09 -41.68 -5.68
CA HIS A 80 -30.13 -41.84 -4.56
C HIS A 80 -29.11 -40.68 -4.49
N PRO A 81 -28.74 -40.22 -3.28
CA PRO A 81 -27.72 -39.19 -3.05
C PRO A 81 -26.32 -39.79 -2.85
N ASN A 82 -25.28 -39.16 -3.42
CA ASN A 82 -23.89 -39.49 -3.12
C ASN A 82 -23.54 -39.05 -1.70
N ALA A 83 -23.33 -40.02 -0.82
CA ALA A 83 -22.63 -39.84 0.45
C ALA A 83 -21.12 -39.91 0.19
N GLU A 84 -20.40 -38.79 0.37
CA GLU A 84 -18.94 -38.81 0.48
C GLU A 84 -18.56 -39.61 1.72
N THR A 85 -17.62 -40.55 1.57
CA THR A 85 -17.14 -41.38 2.69
C THR A 85 -15.99 -40.68 3.42
N ASP A 86 -15.91 -40.86 4.74
CA ASP A 86 -14.86 -40.32 5.63
C ASP A 86 -13.42 -40.65 5.20
N ALA A 87 -13.23 -41.64 4.32
CA ALA A 87 -11.92 -42.01 3.78
C ALA A 87 -11.42 -41.00 2.72
N ASP A 88 -12.30 -40.46 1.88
CA ASP A 88 -11.94 -39.45 0.88
C ASP A 88 -11.66 -38.08 1.51
N ALA A 89 -12.34 -37.74 2.61
CA ALA A 89 -12.08 -36.53 3.37
C ALA A 89 -10.71 -36.58 4.09
N ARG A 90 -10.30 -37.75 4.58
CA ARG A 90 -8.97 -37.95 5.21
C ARG A 90 -7.84 -37.94 4.19
N ALA A 91 -8.01 -38.55 3.02
CA ALA A 91 -6.99 -38.51 1.96
C ALA A 91 -6.76 -37.08 1.41
N ARG A 92 -7.81 -36.26 1.32
CA ARG A 92 -7.70 -34.83 0.98
C ARG A 92 -7.03 -34.03 2.10
N SER A 93 -7.28 -34.36 3.37
CA SER A 93 -6.66 -33.71 4.53
C SER A 93 -5.18 -34.04 4.65
N ASP A 94 -4.77 -35.29 4.39
CA ASP A 94 -3.36 -35.71 4.39
C ASP A 94 -2.60 -35.10 3.21
N THR A 95 -3.24 -34.96 2.03
CA THR A 95 -2.65 -34.27 0.88
C THR A 95 -2.49 -32.76 1.12
N MET A 96 -3.39 -32.14 1.91
CA MET A 96 -3.27 -30.72 2.29
C MET A 96 -2.23 -30.49 3.40
N ALA A 97 -2.05 -31.47 4.30
CA ALA A 97 -1.04 -31.41 5.36
C ALA A 97 0.39 -31.68 4.87
N GLN A 98 0.57 -32.46 3.79
CA GLN A 98 1.90 -32.73 3.22
C GLN A 98 2.45 -31.60 2.32
N ALA A 99 1.64 -30.60 1.96
CA ALA A 99 2.06 -29.44 1.16
C ALA A 99 2.70 -28.31 2.00
N ASP A 100 2.70 -28.44 3.34
CA ASP A 100 3.28 -27.47 4.28
C ASP A 100 4.66 -27.89 4.81
N ALA A 101 5.38 -28.70 4.02
CA ALA A 101 6.79 -28.96 4.27
C ALA A 101 7.62 -27.74 3.84
N THR A 102 7.62 -26.72 4.69
CA THR A 102 8.50 -25.56 4.64
C THR A 102 9.95 -26.02 4.45
N HIS A 103 10.48 -25.81 3.25
CA HIS A 103 11.91 -25.85 3.00
C HIS A 103 12.54 -24.74 3.88
N PRO A 104 13.63 -25.01 4.61
CA PRO A 104 14.24 -23.97 5.42
C PRO A 104 14.73 -22.87 4.47
N ALA A 105 14.04 -21.72 4.47
CA ALA A 105 14.48 -20.53 3.78
C ALA A 105 15.77 -20.05 4.45
N ASP A 106 16.81 -19.79 3.64
CA ASP A 106 18.04 -19.18 4.14
C ASP A 106 17.71 -17.83 4.80
N PRO A 107 18.27 -17.52 5.98
CA PRO A 107 17.90 -16.34 6.78
C PRO A 107 18.24 -14.98 6.14
N GLU A 108 18.94 -14.96 5.01
CA GLU A 108 19.23 -13.75 4.21
C GLU A 108 18.12 -13.42 3.19
N ASP A 109 17.20 -14.37 2.91
CA ASP A 109 16.17 -14.22 1.85
C ASP A 109 14.90 -13.48 2.28
N ASP A 110 14.79 -13.12 3.57
CA ASP A 110 13.54 -12.65 4.17
C ASP A 110 13.40 -11.11 4.20
N LYS A 111 14.29 -10.38 3.53
CA LYS A 111 14.19 -8.92 3.46
C LYS A 111 12.96 -8.54 2.63
N PRO A 112 11.99 -7.78 3.18
CA PRO A 112 10.75 -7.49 2.48
C PRO A 112 11.03 -6.68 1.22
N LEU A 113 10.38 -7.05 0.10
CA LEU A 113 10.54 -6.43 -1.23
C LEU A 113 10.47 -4.89 -1.21
N ALA A 114 9.68 -4.34 -0.29
CA ALA A 114 9.48 -2.91 -0.11
C ALA A 114 10.72 -2.16 0.48
N LEU A 115 11.66 -2.88 1.08
CA LEU A 115 12.92 -2.35 1.64
C LEU A 115 14.16 -2.70 0.80
N THR A 116 14.05 -3.65 -0.13
CA THR A 116 15.17 -4.06 -0.98
C THR A 116 15.32 -3.11 -2.16
N PRO A 117 16.48 -2.46 -2.37
CA PRO A 117 16.72 -1.62 -3.53
C PRO A 117 16.44 -2.36 -4.84
N PRO A 118 15.77 -1.74 -5.84
CA PRO A 118 15.38 -2.43 -7.08
C PRO A 118 16.53 -3.11 -7.83
N THR A 119 17.74 -2.55 -7.80
CA THR A 119 18.93 -3.15 -8.43
C THR A 119 19.36 -4.45 -7.74
N GLU A 120 19.34 -4.47 -6.40
CA GLU A 120 19.66 -5.66 -5.60
C GLU A 120 18.58 -6.73 -5.79
N LEU A 121 17.31 -6.33 -5.75
CA LEU A 121 16.18 -7.21 -6.02
C LEU A 121 16.28 -7.86 -7.40
N ARG A 122 16.67 -7.10 -8.43
CA ARG A 122 16.89 -7.62 -9.78
C ARG A 122 18.01 -8.66 -9.82
N ALA A 123 19.13 -8.40 -9.14
CA ALA A 123 20.26 -9.33 -9.09
C ALA A 123 19.88 -10.64 -8.39
N HIS A 124 19.23 -10.52 -7.22
CA HIS A 124 18.75 -11.64 -6.43
C HIS A 124 17.75 -12.51 -7.20
N LEU A 125 16.77 -11.88 -7.86
CA LEU A 125 15.77 -12.58 -8.66
C LEU A 125 16.39 -13.24 -9.89
N ALA A 126 17.31 -12.56 -10.58
CA ALA A 126 18.01 -13.15 -11.71
C ALA A 126 18.78 -14.42 -11.31
N ALA A 127 19.41 -14.45 -10.13
CA ALA A 127 20.14 -15.63 -9.65
C ALA A 127 19.24 -16.85 -9.44
N ARG A 128 17.99 -16.67 -8.99
CA ARG A 128 17.04 -17.74 -8.63
C ARG A 128 16.18 -18.22 -9.79
N LEU A 129 15.88 -17.34 -10.75
CA LEU A 129 15.06 -17.71 -11.91
C LEU A 129 15.80 -18.67 -12.85
N HIS A 130 15.07 -19.65 -13.37
CA HIS A 130 15.55 -20.48 -14.49
C HIS A 130 15.73 -19.63 -15.77
N SER A 131 16.49 -20.15 -16.74
CA SER A 131 16.93 -19.42 -17.93
C SER A 131 15.79 -18.77 -18.72
N ALA A 132 14.71 -19.51 -18.99
CA ALA A 132 13.56 -19.00 -19.72
C ALA A 132 12.81 -17.87 -18.97
N ALA A 133 12.62 -17.99 -17.65
CA ALA A 133 12.00 -16.95 -16.83
C ALA A 133 12.88 -15.70 -16.75
N ARG A 134 14.20 -15.88 -16.58
CA ARG A 134 15.18 -14.79 -16.58
C ARG A 134 15.18 -14.02 -17.90
N ALA A 135 15.15 -14.73 -19.03
CA ALA A 135 15.07 -14.12 -20.35
C ALA A 135 13.74 -13.38 -20.58
N TRP A 136 12.62 -13.92 -20.08
CA TRP A 136 11.34 -13.22 -20.10
C TRP A 136 11.37 -11.95 -19.25
N LEU A 137 11.90 -12.03 -18.03
CA LEU A 137 12.01 -10.89 -17.12
C LEU A 137 12.85 -9.77 -17.76
N HIS A 138 14.01 -10.10 -18.34
CA HIS A 138 14.84 -9.12 -19.03
C HIS A 138 14.04 -8.35 -20.11
N ARG A 139 13.35 -9.07 -20.99
CA ARG A 139 12.51 -8.45 -22.02
C ARG A 139 11.38 -7.61 -21.45
N ALA A 140 10.69 -8.12 -20.42
CA ALA A 140 9.60 -7.38 -19.76
C ALA A 140 10.09 -6.06 -19.15
N LEU A 141 11.29 -6.04 -18.57
CA LEU A 141 11.90 -4.81 -18.04
C LEU A 141 12.32 -3.85 -19.15
N ASP A 142 12.89 -4.35 -20.26
CA ASP A 142 13.25 -3.52 -21.41
C ASP A 142 12.01 -2.88 -22.06
N GLU A 143 10.93 -3.66 -22.24
CA GLU A 143 9.65 -3.19 -22.78
C GLU A 143 9.01 -2.12 -21.87
N ALA A 144 9.08 -2.33 -20.55
CA ALA A 144 8.59 -1.37 -19.57
C ALA A 144 9.40 -0.06 -19.60
N ALA A 145 10.73 -0.15 -19.64
CA ALA A 145 11.60 1.02 -19.69
C ALA A 145 11.47 1.82 -21.00
N ALA A 146 11.16 1.14 -22.12
CA ALA A 146 11.00 1.76 -23.42
C ALA A 146 9.73 2.63 -23.54
N ASN A 147 8.66 2.29 -22.80
CA ASN A 147 7.38 3.02 -22.84
C ASN A 147 6.93 3.40 -21.41
N PRO A 148 7.64 4.34 -20.76
CA PRO A 148 7.42 4.71 -19.35
C PRO A 148 6.13 5.51 -19.14
N GLY A 149 5.39 5.24 -18.06
CA GLY A 149 4.15 5.95 -17.75
C GLY A 149 2.91 5.46 -18.54
N THR A 150 1.90 6.31 -18.64
CA THR A 150 0.58 5.96 -19.21
C THR A 150 0.55 6.10 -20.73
N HIS A 151 0.49 4.99 -21.45
CA HIS A 151 0.35 4.95 -22.91
C HIS A 151 -0.93 4.19 -23.30
N GLY A 152 -2.01 4.94 -23.56
CA GLY A 152 -3.26 4.39 -24.11
C GLY A 152 -3.98 3.35 -23.24
N PRO A 153 -5.02 2.68 -23.77
CA PRO A 153 -5.74 1.64 -23.03
C PRO A 153 -4.87 0.36 -22.94
N ILE A 154 -4.35 0.10 -21.74
CA ILE A 154 -3.43 -0.98 -21.34
C ILE A 154 -2.04 -0.86 -22.00
N SER A 155 -1.08 -0.36 -21.23
CA SER A 155 0.32 -0.34 -21.66
C SER A 155 0.93 -1.76 -21.68
N VAL A 156 1.91 -2.01 -22.56
CA VAL A 156 2.55 -3.33 -22.70
C VAL A 156 3.07 -3.88 -21.36
N TRP A 157 3.60 -3.00 -20.50
CA TRP A 157 4.11 -3.39 -19.19
C TRP A 157 2.99 -3.82 -18.21
N GLU A 158 1.76 -3.31 -18.33
CA GLU A 158 0.63 -3.74 -17.50
C GLU A 158 0.28 -5.21 -17.81
N LEU A 159 0.39 -5.65 -19.08
CA LEU A 159 0.25 -7.07 -19.45
C LEU A 159 1.37 -7.93 -18.81
N ARG A 160 2.59 -7.41 -18.72
CA ARG A 160 3.71 -8.13 -18.09
C ARG A 160 3.52 -8.35 -16.60
N ILE A 161 2.86 -7.41 -15.92
CA ILE A 161 2.45 -7.57 -14.51
C ILE A 161 1.51 -8.78 -14.35
N ALA A 162 0.52 -8.93 -15.23
CA ALA A 162 -0.39 -10.06 -15.20
C ALA A 162 0.28 -11.40 -15.55
N GLU A 163 1.28 -11.38 -16.43
CA GLU A 163 2.04 -12.57 -16.83
C GLU A 163 3.04 -13.07 -15.78
N ALA A 164 3.51 -12.19 -14.88
CA ALA A 164 4.62 -12.47 -13.97
C ALA A 164 4.48 -13.79 -13.20
N GLY A 165 3.29 -14.10 -12.67
CA GLY A 165 3.05 -15.35 -11.95
C GLY A 165 3.23 -16.61 -12.81
N ARG A 166 2.78 -16.57 -14.06
CA ARG A 166 2.94 -17.70 -15.01
C ARG A 166 4.39 -17.87 -15.48
N ARG A 167 5.17 -16.79 -15.46
CA ARG A 167 6.50 -16.74 -16.05
C ARG A 167 7.62 -16.93 -15.05
N CYS A 168 7.45 -16.45 -13.82
CA CYS A 168 8.45 -16.50 -12.76
C CYS A 168 8.09 -17.51 -11.65
N GLY A 169 6.87 -18.04 -11.64
CA GLY A 169 6.36 -18.86 -10.55
C GLY A 169 5.85 -18.02 -9.36
N PRO A 170 5.12 -18.64 -8.42
CA PRO A 170 4.46 -17.94 -7.32
C PRO A 170 5.44 -17.22 -6.38
N ASP A 171 6.58 -17.82 -6.08
CA ASP A 171 7.56 -17.31 -5.11
C ASP A 171 8.30 -16.05 -5.58
N HIS A 172 8.24 -15.77 -6.89
CA HIS A 172 9.01 -14.72 -7.54
C HIS A 172 8.14 -13.71 -8.29
N ALA A 173 6.83 -13.96 -8.34
CA ALA A 173 5.90 -13.14 -9.11
C ALA A 173 5.85 -11.70 -8.61
N ASP A 174 5.81 -11.49 -7.30
CA ASP A 174 5.69 -10.15 -6.71
C ASP A 174 6.97 -9.34 -6.90
N ALA A 175 8.14 -9.95 -6.70
CA ALA A 175 9.43 -9.33 -7.02
C ALA A 175 9.50 -8.89 -8.50
N ALA A 176 9.09 -9.76 -9.43
CA ALA A 176 9.06 -9.43 -10.84
C ALA A 176 8.11 -8.26 -11.14
N ARG A 177 6.91 -8.23 -10.55
CA ARG A 177 5.95 -7.12 -10.71
C ARG A 177 6.50 -5.80 -10.18
N VAL A 178 7.13 -5.79 -9.00
CA VAL A 178 7.77 -4.60 -8.42
C VAL A 178 8.85 -4.06 -9.37
N LEU A 179 9.68 -4.94 -9.94
CA LEU A 179 10.70 -4.54 -10.91
C LEU A 179 10.10 -3.99 -12.21
N ILE A 180 9.01 -4.58 -12.71
CA ILE A 180 8.30 -4.09 -13.91
C ILE A 180 7.72 -2.70 -13.65
N LEU A 181 7.04 -2.49 -12.52
CA LEU A 181 6.51 -1.18 -12.10
C LEU A 181 7.62 -0.14 -11.99
N HIS A 182 8.76 -0.52 -11.40
CA HIS A 182 9.92 0.34 -11.28
C HIS A 182 10.54 0.70 -12.64
N ALA A 183 10.73 -0.29 -13.52
CA ALA A 183 11.26 -0.07 -14.87
C ALA A 183 10.33 0.81 -15.72
N ALA A 184 9.02 0.64 -15.59
CA ALA A 184 8.01 1.46 -16.24
C ALA A 184 7.96 2.90 -15.70
N ARG A 185 8.61 3.19 -14.56
CA ARG A 185 8.49 4.44 -13.82
C ARG A 185 7.01 4.81 -13.63
N ALA A 186 6.21 3.83 -13.20
CA ALA A 186 4.76 3.99 -13.06
C ALA A 186 4.45 5.16 -12.12
N ASP A 187 3.73 6.14 -12.64
CA ASP A 187 3.21 7.26 -11.87
C ASP A 187 2.02 6.85 -10.99
N THR A 188 1.56 7.75 -10.13
CA THR A 188 0.44 7.47 -9.21
C THR A 188 -0.85 7.08 -9.94
N ASP A 189 -1.10 7.61 -11.13
CA ASP A 189 -2.30 7.31 -11.91
C ASP A 189 -2.24 5.88 -12.48
N ALA A 190 -1.08 5.48 -13.01
CA ALA A 190 -0.83 4.12 -13.47
C ALA A 190 -0.88 3.12 -12.31
N LEU A 191 -0.26 3.44 -11.17
CA LEU A 191 -0.32 2.63 -9.96
C LEU A 191 -1.76 2.47 -9.46
N SER A 192 -2.54 3.54 -9.46
CA SER A 192 -3.95 3.51 -9.07
C SER A 192 -4.79 2.63 -10.01
N ARG A 193 -4.57 2.73 -11.32
CA ARG A 193 -5.24 1.89 -12.31
C ARG A 193 -4.94 0.41 -12.11
N VAL A 194 -3.65 0.04 -11.99
CA VAL A 194 -3.24 -1.35 -11.74
C VAL A 194 -3.82 -1.86 -10.41
N TYR A 195 -3.84 -1.02 -9.38
CA TYR A 195 -4.39 -1.39 -8.08
C TYR A 195 -5.92 -1.63 -8.13
N PHE A 196 -6.69 -0.69 -8.66
CA PHE A 196 -8.16 -0.81 -8.64
C PHE A 196 -8.73 -1.79 -9.67
N GLN A 197 -8.00 -2.08 -10.74
CA GLN A 197 -8.44 -3.00 -11.81
C GLN A 197 -7.75 -4.37 -11.74
N GLY A 198 -6.69 -4.50 -10.94
CA GLY A 198 -5.88 -5.70 -10.85
C GLY A 198 -6.35 -6.72 -9.82
N THR A 199 -5.76 -7.91 -9.90
CA THR A 199 -5.92 -9.00 -8.94
C THR A 199 -5.27 -8.66 -7.59
N GLY A 200 -5.57 -9.44 -6.53
CA GLY A 200 -4.97 -9.25 -5.21
C GLY A 200 -3.42 -9.32 -5.23
N ALA A 201 -2.82 -10.15 -6.09
CA ALA A 201 -1.36 -10.20 -6.25
C ALA A 201 -0.80 -8.93 -6.91
N GLU A 202 -1.53 -8.34 -7.85
CA GLU A 202 -1.13 -7.11 -8.53
C GLU A 202 -1.26 -5.91 -7.60
N ARG A 203 -2.36 -5.83 -6.85
CA ARG A 203 -2.55 -4.86 -5.75
C ARG A 203 -1.42 -4.93 -4.73
N ARG A 204 -1.05 -6.13 -4.30
CA ARG A 204 0.06 -6.34 -3.35
C ARG A 204 1.39 -5.81 -3.92
N ALA A 205 1.68 -6.11 -5.18
CA ALA A 205 2.89 -5.62 -5.85
C ALA A 205 2.91 -4.09 -5.98
N VAL A 206 1.76 -3.44 -6.25
CA VAL A 206 1.65 -1.97 -6.22
C VAL A 206 2.06 -1.43 -4.86
N LEU A 207 1.47 -1.95 -3.77
CA LEU A 207 1.76 -1.50 -2.40
C LEU A 207 3.26 -1.66 -2.05
N GLN A 208 3.87 -2.78 -2.46
CA GLN A 208 5.30 -3.04 -2.25
C GLN A 208 6.22 -2.15 -3.11
N ALA A 209 5.74 -1.65 -4.26
CA ALA A 209 6.50 -0.77 -5.14
C ALA A 209 6.44 0.71 -4.72
N LEU A 210 5.40 1.13 -3.99
CA LEU A 210 5.22 2.52 -3.54
C LEU A 210 6.47 3.16 -2.94
N PRO A 211 7.23 2.53 -2.02
CA PRO A 211 8.36 3.21 -1.41
C PRO A 211 9.51 3.53 -2.37
N HIS A 212 9.55 2.87 -3.53
CA HIS A 212 10.55 3.06 -4.58
C HIS A 212 10.12 4.07 -5.65
N LEU A 213 8.82 4.29 -5.81
CA LEU A 213 8.24 5.06 -6.92
C LEU A 213 7.62 6.39 -6.49
N VAL A 214 7.03 6.45 -5.28
CA VAL A 214 6.23 7.59 -4.84
C VAL A 214 6.89 8.21 -3.59
N PRO A 215 7.56 9.36 -3.71
CA PRO A 215 8.24 9.99 -2.58
C PRO A 215 7.30 10.74 -1.63
N GLY A 216 6.15 11.23 -2.13
CA GLY A 216 5.17 11.98 -1.37
C GLY A 216 3.91 11.17 -1.03
N PRO A 217 2.90 11.80 -0.40
CA PRO A 217 1.70 11.11 0.08
C PRO A 217 0.66 10.82 -1.01
N GLN A 218 0.94 11.03 -2.28
CA GLN A 218 -0.06 10.99 -3.36
C GLN A 218 -0.71 9.61 -3.53
N ALA A 219 -0.02 8.52 -3.16
CA ALA A 219 -0.55 7.16 -3.21
C ALA A 219 -1.14 6.68 -1.86
N LEU A 220 -1.30 7.56 -0.86
CA LEU A 220 -1.90 7.21 0.43
C LEU A 220 -3.32 6.60 0.30
N PRO A 221 -4.20 7.05 -0.61
CA PRO A 221 -5.51 6.42 -0.80
C PRO A 221 -5.45 4.92 -1.12
N LEU A 222 -4.38 4.43 -1.76
CA LEU A 222 -4.20 3.01 -2.06
C LEU A 222 -3.90 2.19 -0.80
N VAL A 223 -3.07 2.75 0.10
CA VAL A 223 -2.77 2.15 1.41
C VAL A 223 -4.04 2.12 2.27
N GLU A 224 -4.75 3.24 2.36
CA GLU A 224 -5.98 3.33 3.13
C GLU A 224 -7.04 2.35 2.62
N ASP A 225 -7.13 2.15 1.30
CA ASP A 225 -8.01 1.15 0.72
C ASP A 225 -7.62 -0.28 1.12
N ALA A 226 -6.33 -0.61 1.03
CA ALA A 226 -5.85 -1.91 1.44
C ALA A 226 -6.15 -2.18 2.94
N LEU A 227 -5.99 -1.17 3.79
CA LEU A 227 -6.30 -1.23 5.23
C LEU A 227 -7.79 -1.43 5.55
N ARG A 228 -8.70 -1.04 4.64
CA ARG A 228 -10.15 -1.30 4.77
C ARG A 228 -10.52 -2.74 4.43
N THR A 229 -9.64 -3.49 3.76
CA THR A 229 -9.88 -4.90 3.44
C THR A 229 -9.63 -5.84 4.63
N ASN A 230 -10.04 -7.11 4.51
CA ASN A 230 -9.67 -8.19 5.43
C ASN A 230 -8.67 -9.17 4.79
N ASP A 231 -8.11 -8.86 3.62
CA ASP A 231 -7.09 -9.69 2.98
C ASP A 231 -5.75 -9.49 3.70
N THR A 232 -5.32 -10.50 4.46
CA THR A 232 -4.10 -10.44 5.27
C THR A 232 -2.85 -10.19 4.43
N ARG A 233 -2.82 -10.64 3.17
CA ARG A 233 -1.69 -10.43 2.26
C ARG A 233 -1.63 -8.98 1.77
N LEU A 234 -2.78 -8.34 1.56
CA LEU A 234 -2.84 -6.91 1.24
C LEU A 234 -2.51 -6.05 2.47
N LEU A 235 -3.05 -6.41 3.64
CA LEU A 235 -2.76 -5.72 4.89
C LEU A 235 -1.26 -5.75 5.21
N ALA A 236 -0.60 -6.90 5.09
CA ALA A 236 0.84 -7.05 5.26
C ALA A 236 1.64 -6.11 4.35
N ALA A 237 1.29 -6.00 3.07
CA ALA A 237 1.97 -5.07 2.16
C ALA A 237 1.62 -3.60 2.45
N ALA A 238 0.40 -3.32 2.90
CA ALA A 238 -0.06 -1.97 3.18
C ALA A 238 0.66 -1.33 4.37
N VAL A 239 1.01 -2.10 5.41
CA VAL A 239 1.72 -1.59 6.61
C VAL A 239 3.23 -1.45 6.43
N GLY A 240 3.72 -1.49 5.19
CA GLY A 240 5.13 -1.36 4.85
C GLY A 240 5.71 0.07 4.94
N PRO A 241 6.93 0.30 4.43
CA PRO A 241 7.69 1.54 4.61
C PRO A 241 6.99 2.80 4.11
N TYR A 242 6.18 2.70 3.05
CA TYR A 242 5.41 3.84 2.55
C TYR A 242 4.36 4.30 3.58
N ALA A 243 3.62 3.36 4.20
CA ALA A 243 2.68 3.67 5.27
C ALA A 243 3.37 4.23 6.51
N ALA A 244 4.53 3.68 6.89
CA ALA A 244 5.32 4.20 8.00
C ALA A 244 5.71 5.69 7.82
N ARG A 245 5.94 6.12 6.59
CA ARG A 245 6.28 7.52 6.25
C ARG A 245 5.08 8.44 6.12
N HIS A 246 3.95 7.95 5.60
CA HIS A 246 2.85 8.81 5.14
C HIS A 246 1.56 8.70 5.96
N LEU A 247 1.32 7.62 6.71
CA LEU A 247 0.17 7.56 7.62
C LEU A 247 0.41 8.47 8.82
N ASP A 248 -0.61 9.28 9.13
CA ASP A 248 -0.62 10.02 10.39
C ASP A 248 -0.64 9.08 11.61
N SER A 249 -0.47 9.63 12.81
CA SER A 249 -0.40 8.82 14.03
C SER A 249 -1.69 8.07 14.33
N HIS A 250 -2.86 8.66 14.05
CA HIS A 250 -4.14 8.03 14.34
C HIS A 250 -4.40 6.86 13.37
N GLN A 251 -4.25 7.09 12.07
CA GLN A 251 -4.39 6.06 11.04
C GLN A 251 -3.42 4.90 11.25
N TRP A 252 -2.16 5.20 11.61
CA TRP A 252 -1.16 4.17 11.87
C TRP A 252 -1.51 3.28 13.07
N ARG A 253 -1.97 3.86 14.20
CA ARG A 253 -2.44 3.05 15.34
C ARG A 253 -3.60 2.13 14.96
N HIS A 254 -4.54 2.64 14.18
CA HIS A 254 -5.65 1.84 13.67
C HIS A 254 -5.16 0.73 12.73
N ALA A 255 -4.13 0.97 11.92
CA ALA A 255 -3.50 -0.07 11.11
C ALA A 255 -2.87 -1.18 11.96
N VAL A 256 -2.19 -0.83 13.06
CA VAL A 256 -1.62 -1.81 14.02
C VAL A 256 -2.73 -2.65 14.66
N LEU A 257 -3.80 -2.02 15.14
CA LEU A 257 -4.95 -2.74 15.70
C LEU A 257 -5.64 -3.63 14.66
N LYS A 258 -5.73 -3.16 13.42
CA LYS A 258 -6.27 -3.94 12.31
C LYS A 258 -5.43 -5.20 12.08
N CYS A 259 -4.10 -5.11 12.09
CA CYS A 259 -3.21 -6.27 11.99
C CYS A 259 -3.45 -7.28 13.10
N LEU A 260 -3.52 -6.83 14.36
CA LEU A 260 -3.82 -7.70 15.51
C LEU A 260 -5.19 -8.38 15.38
N PHE A 261 -6.19 -7.63 14.90
CA PHE A 261 -7.54 -8.15 14.69
C PHE A 261 -7.62 -9.20 13.57
N THR A 262 -6.88 -9.01 12.47
CA THR A 262 -6.90 -9.91 11.31
C THR A 262 -5.84 -11.01 11.35
N GLY A 263 -4.95 -11.00 12.36
CA GLY A 263 -3.88 -11.98 12.51
C GLY A 263 -2.68 -11.75 11.59
N VAL A 264 -2.45 -10.51 11.16
CA VAL A 264 -1.20 -10.13 10.47
C VAL A 264 -0.12 -9.88 11.52
N HIS A 265 1.03 -10.54 11.37
CA HIS A 265 2.16 -10.38 12.27
C HIS A 265 2.62 -8.93 12.36
N VAL A 266 2.74 -8.41 13.59
CA VAL A 266 3.10 -7.00 13.83
C VAL A 266 4.51 -6.68 13.38
N GLU A 267 5.40 -7.67 13.26
CA GLU A 267 6.75 -7.52 12.69
C GLU A 267 6.74 -7.04 11.23
N THR A 268 5.62 -7.21 10.52
CA THR A 268 5.44 -6.69 9.16
C THR A 268 5.25 -5.17 9.15
N VAL A 269 4.82 -4.57 10.27
CA VAL A 269 4.59 -3.13 10.36
C VAL A 269 5.94 -2.42 10.35
N ALA A 270 6.23 -1.73 9.24
CA ALA A 270 7.51 -1.04 9.09
C ALA A 270 7.66 0.05 10.16
N GLU A 271 8.86 0.16 10.71
CA GLU A 271 9.22 1.14 11.75
C GLU A 271 8.37 1.01 13.03
N LEU A 272 7.85 -0.19 13.35
CA LEU A 272 7.01 -0.44 14.52
C LEU A 272 7.65 0.06 15.80
N ASP A 273 8.89 -0.36 16.10
CA ASP A 273 9.63 0.04 17.30
C ASP A 273 9.71 1.56 17.44
N ARG A 274 10.12 2.24 16.37
CA ARG A 274 10.31 3.69 16.34
C ARG A 274 8.98 4.41 16.55
N ARG A 275 7.90 3.97 15.90
CA ARG A 275 6.59 4.63 15.95
C ARG A 275 5.80 4.30 17.22
N ALA A 276 5.95 3.10 17.77
CA ALA A 276 5.29 2.69 19.00
C ALA A 276 5.97 3.28 20.24
N HIS A 277 7.25 3.65 20.15
CA HIS A 277 8.03 4.15 21.28
C HIS A 277 7.30 5.27 22.04
N ARG A 278 6.94 5.00 23.30
CA ARG A 278 6.24 5.95 24.19
C ARG A 278 4.88 6.43 23.67
N ASP A 279 4.23 5.67 22.80
CA ASP A 279 2.89 5.98 22.33
C ASP A 279 1.83 5.54 23.36
N THR A 280 1.48 6.44 24.26
CA THR A 280 0.51 6.18 25.34
C THR A 280 -0.90 5.92 24.83
N GLU A 281 -1.27 6.49 23.68
CA GLU A 281 -2.59 6.28 23.10
C GLU A 281 -2.69 4.87 22.50
N LEU A 282 -1.63 4.43 21.80
CA LEU A 282 -1.55 3.05 21.33
C LEU A 282 -1.61 2.07 22.52
N ALA A 283 -0.86 2.33 23.60
CA ALA A 283 -0.88 1.49 24.80
C ALA A 283 -2.31 1.36 25.39
N ARG A 284 -3.02 2.50 25.49
CA ARG A 284 -4.41 2.55 25.97
C ARG A 284 -5.34 1.73 25.06
N MET A 285 -5.28 1.93 23.75
CA MET A 285 -6.12 1.20 22.79
C MET A 285 -5.85 -0.31 22.80
N LEU A 286 -4.59 -0.73 22.96
CA LEU A 286 -4.23 -2.14 23.09
C LEU A 286 -4.77 -2.75 24.39
N GLY A 287 -4.73 -1.99 25.49
CA GLY A 287 -5.35 -2.37 26.76
C GLY A 287 -6.86 -2.60 26.61
N ASP A 288 -7.56 -1.67 25.97
CA ASP A 288 -9.00 -1.78 25.69
C ASP A 288 -9.30 -3.02 24.84
N TYR A 289 -8.54 -3.25 23.77
CA TYR A 289 -8.70 -4.41 22.89
C TYR A 289 -8.49 -5.74 23.64
N ALA A 290 -7.46 -5.82 24.49
CA ALA A 290 -7.20 -7.01 25.31
C ALA A 290 -8.33 -7.27 26.32
N ALA A 291 -8.86 -6.21 26.94
CA ALA A 291 -10.00 -6.31 27.85
C ALA A 291 -11.27 -6.79 27.14
N GLU A 292 -11.57 -6.24 25.95
CA GLU A 292 -12.72 -6.64 25.13
C GLU A 292 -12.63 -8.12 24.70
N ARG A 293 -11.45 -8.56 24.26
CA ARG A 293 -11.21 -9.98 23.91
C ARG A 293 -11.44 -10.90 25.09
N THR A 294 -10.87 -10.56 26.25
CA THR A 294 -10.98 -11.34 27.49
C THR A 294 -12.43 -11.42 27.98
N ALA A 295 -13.15 -10.30 27.98
CA ALA A 295 -14.57 -10.25 28.35
C ALA A 295 -15.45 -11.11 27.43
N ALA A 296 -15.06 -11.23 26.16
CA ALA A 296 -15.72 -12.11 25.19
C ALA A 296 -15.26 -13.58 25.26
N GLY A 297 -14.40 -13.96 26.22
CA GLY A 297 -13.85 -15.32 26.33
C GLY A 297 -12.92 -15.72 25.19
N ARG A 298 -12.36 -14.74 24.46
CA ARG A 298 -11.47 -14.97 23.31
C ARG A 298 -10.01 -14.70 23.71
N PRO A 299 -9.03 -15.48 23.21
CA PRO A 299 -7.63 -15.27 23.56
C PRO A 299 -7.10 -13.92 23.07
N VAL A 300 -6.18 -13.33 23.83
CA VAL A 300 -5.45 -12.12 23.42
C VAL A 300 -4.26 -12.53 22.53
N PRO A 301 -4.05 -11.93 21.34
CA PRO A 301 -2.91 -12.26 20.49
C PRO A 301 -1.55 -11.99 21.17
N GLU A 302 -0.56 -12.87 21.00
CA GLU A 302 0.79 -12.69 21.59
C GLU A 302 1.45 -11.39 21.13
N ASP A 303 1.32 -11.08 19.83
CA ASP A 303 1.85 -9.88 19.21
C ASP A 303 1.38 -8.58 19.89
N LEU A 304 0.21 -8.58 20.54
CA LEU A 304 -0.26 -7.43 21.31
C LEU A 304 0.71 -7.07 22.44
N TYR A 305 1.22 -8.07 23.16
CA TYR A 305 2.15 -7.85 24.28
C TYR A 305 3.51 -7.36 23.78
N ARG A 306 3.91 -7.76 22.57
CA ARG A 306 5.11 -7.22 21.90
C ARG A 306 4.94 -5.72 21.67
N VAL A 307 3.83 -5.29 21.06
CA VAL A 307 3.57 -3.87 20.82
C VAL A 307 3.45 -3.09 22.13
N LEU A 308 2.76 -3.62 23.14
CA LEU A 308 2.68 -2.97 24.47
C LEU A 308 4.07 -2.72 25.07
N THR A 309 4.97 -3.69 24.98
CA THR A 309 6.36 -3.54 25.47
C THR A 309 7.10 -2.40 24.75
N LEU A 310 6.84 -2.20 23.46
CA LEU A 310 7.43 -1.09 22.70
C LEU A 310 6.87 0.27 23.10
N THR A 311 5.62 0.33 23.59
CA THR A 311 4.99 1.58 24.05
C THR A 311 5.49 2.06 25.41
N ASP A 312 6.01 1.17 26.25
CA ASP A 312 6.63 1.52 27.54
C ASP A 312 7.91 0.69 27.74
N PRO A 313 8.97 0.98 26.96
CA PRO A 313 10.20 0.23 27.09
C PRO A 313 10.80 0.55 28.46
N PRO A 314 11.09 -0.45 29.31
CA PRO A 314 11.69 -0.20 30.60
C PRO A 314 12.98 0.61 30.38
N ALA A 315 13.10 1.74 31.08
CA ALA A 315 14.32 2.54 31.07
C ALA A 315 15.50 1.61 31.40
N THR A 316 16.55 1.68 30.56
CA THR A 316 17.85 1.00 30.66
C THR A 316 18.11 0.24 31.97
N PRO A 317 18.42 -1.07 31.94
CA PRO A 317 18.85 -1.80 33.13
C PRO A 317 19.99 -1.05 33.82
N PRO A 318 19.96 -0.82 35.15
CA PRO A 318 21.04 -0.14 35.84
C PRO A 318 22.35 -0.91 35.58
N ALA A 319 23.40 -0.16 35.22
CA ALA A 319 24.73 -0.73 34.97
C ALA A 319 25.11 -1.70 36.10
N PRO A 320 25.70 -2.87 35.79
CA PRO A 320 26.08 -3.83 36.82
C PRO A 320 27.00 -3.13 37.82
N ALA A 321 26.60 -3.14 39.09
CA ALA A 321 27.36 -2.53 40.16
C ALA A 321 28.80 -3.04 40.10
N ALA A 322 29.75 -2.11 39.91
CA ALA A 322 31.17 -2.41 39.98
C ALA A 322 31.44 -3.23 41.24
N GLN A 323 32.08 -4.39 41.06
CA GLN A 323 32.52 -5.23 42.16
C GLN A 323 33.31 -4.36 43.12
N ARG A 324 32.77 -4.12 44.32
CA ARG A 324 33.54 -3.53 45.41
C ARG A 324 34.69 -4.47 45.68
N GLY A 325 35.90 -4.01 45.33
CA GLY A 325 37.14 -4.67 45.63
C GLY A 325 37.13 -5.13 47.09
N THR A 326 37.47 -6.40 47.27
CA THR A 326 37.74 -7.02 48.55
C THR A 326 38.74 -6.16 49.32
N ARG A 327 38.28 -5.65 50.46
CA ARG A 327 39.10 -4.98 51.47
C ARG A 327 40.16 -5.98 51.94
N GLY A 328 41.41 -5.77 51.54
CA GLY A 328 42.56 -6.48 52.09
C GLY A 328 42.63 -6.24 53.60
N THR A 329 42.62 -7.31 54.37
CA THR A 329 42.91 -7.29 55.80
C THR A 329 44.41 -7.43 55.98
N ASP A 330 45.05 -6.34 56.42
CA ASP A 330 46.39 -6.38 56.99
C ASP A 330 46.39 -7.24 58.26
N GLY A 331 47.28 -8.23 58.29
CA GLY A 331 47.58 -9.06 59.45
C GLY A 331 49.06 -9.39 59.47
N LYS A 332 49.86 -8.46 60.02
CA LYS A 332 51.22 -8.75 60.50
C LYS A 332 51.11 -9.66 61.72
N GLU A 333 51.65 -10.87 61.68
CA GLU A 333 52.31 -11.48 62.84
C GLU A 333 53.45 -12.41 62.37
N SER A 334 54.62 -12.15 62.97
CA SER A 334 55.88 -12.93 63.06
C SER A 334 56.76 -13.10 61.82
#